data_AF-E2C7C9-F1
#
_entry.id   AF-E2C7C9-F1
#
_cell.length_a   1.000
_cell.length_b   1.000
_cell.length_c   1.000
_cell.angle_alpha   90.00
_cell.angle_beta   90.00
_cell.angle_gamma   90.00
#
_symmetry.space_group_name_H-M   'P 1'
#
loop_
_entity.id
_entity.type
_entity.pdbx_description
1 polymer ?
#
loop_
_entity_poly.entity_id
_entity_poly.type
_entity_poly.pdbx_seq_one_letter_code
_entity_poly.pdbx_strand_id
1 'polypeptide(L)'
;MPRTRTELFDPMEVEKPSRCIRFLRLLWKFSRCVFSHVTLISLVVAYCVIGGYAFELLEAKHEIQVKLSIKDIRGNVSEKLWEITKDFDVLIRENWTDRALSQLKQFEEELLKKMTKEGWDGSEEVNNIQWTFAGALFYSIIVITTIGESMPEASSK
;
A
#
# COMPACT_ATOMS: atom_id res chain seq x y z
N MET A 1 81.08 49.54 14.02
CA MET A 1 80.50 48.24 14.40
C MET A 1 80.06 48.30 15.86
N PRO A 2 79.07 47.50 16.34
CA PRO A 2 78.08 46.70 15.61
C PRO A 2 76.61 47.02 15.97
N ARG A 3 75.74 46.42 15.16
CA ARG A 3 74.28 46.36 15.18
C ARG A 3 73.70 45.83 16.50
N THR A 4 72.62 46.43 16.96
CA THR A 4 71.53 45.73 17.65
C THR A 4 70.27 45.84 16.79
N ARG A 5 70.07 44.80 15.98
CA ARG A 5 68.80 44.57 15.29
C ARG A 5 67.85 43.96 16.32
N THR A 6 66.95 44.76 16.86
CA THR A 6 65.79 44.23 17.58
C THR A 6 64.91 43.58 16.53
N GLU A 7 64.98 42.25 16.43
CA GLU A 7 64.06 41.45 15.63
C GLU A 7 62.65 41.72 16.18
N LEU A 8 61.87 42.46 15.38
CA LEU A 8 60.45 42.68 15.56
C LEU A 8 59.79 41.31 15.42
N PHE A 9 59.51 40.65 16.56
CA PHE A 9 58.60 39.52 16.57
C PHE A 9 57.20 40.11 16.39
N ASP A 10 56.80 40.28 15.13
CA ASP A 10 55.44 40.63 14.78
C ASP A 10 54.60 39.45 15.27
N PRO A 11 53.73 39.61 16.28
CA PRO A 11 52.81 38.55 16.63
C PRO A 11 51.94 38.36 15.39
N MET A 12 52.20 37.29 14.65
CA MET A 12 51.44 36.86 13.49
C MET A 12 49.97 37.08 13.81
N GLU A 13 49.38 38.15 13.26
CA GLU A 13 47.99 38.48 13.52
C GLU A 13 47.20 37.26 13.05
N VAL A 14 46.70 36.49 14.01
CA VAL A 14 45.70 35.47 13.73
C VAL A 14 44.48 36.24 13.27
N GLU A 15 44.40 36.46 11.96
CA GLU A 15 43.36 37.21 11.29
C GLU A 15 42.02 36.69 11.83
N LYS A 16 41.34 37.51 12.65
CA LYS A 16 40.09 37.11 13.29
C LYS A 16 39.15 36.69 12.18
N PRO A 17 38.62 35.45 12.19
CA PRO A 17 37.85 34.95 11.06
C PRO A 17 36.68 35.89 10.82
N SER A 18 36.59 36.42 9.59
CA SER A 18 35.62 37.44 9.22
C SER A 18 34.22 37.02 9.60
N ARG A 19 33.36 37.98 9.99
CA ARG A 19 31.96 37.70 10.35
C ARG A 19 31.24 36.92 9.24
N CYS A 20 31.61 37.17 7.98
CA CYS A 20 31.14 36.45 6.81
C CYS A 20 31.52 34.96 6.82
N ILE A 21 32.77 34.61 7.14
CA ILE A 21 33.20 33.20 7.22
C ILE A 21 32.54 32.48 8.41
N ARG A 22 32.26 33.17 9.52
CA ARG A 22 31.48 32.61 10.64
C ARG A 22 30.03 32.36 10.22
N PHE A 23 29.42 33.30 9.50
CA PHE A 23 28.04 33.20 8.98
C PHE A 23 27.91 32.09 7.93
N LEU A 24 28.86 32.00 6.99
CA LEU A 24 28.95 30.93 6.00
C LEU A 24 29.14 29.56 6.66
N ARG A 25 29.95 29.46 7.73
CA ARG A 25 30.08 28.21 8.52
C ARG A 25 28.79 27.85 9.26
N LEU A 26 28.07 28.84 9.77
CA LEU A 26 26.77 28.62 10.43
C LEU A 26 25.70 28.17 9.42
N LEU A 27 25.62 28.82 8.26
CA LEU A 27 24.74 28.44 7.16
C LEU A 27 25.08 27.05 6.62
N TRP A 28 26.35 26.68 6.54
CA TRP A 28 26.76 25.35 6.09
C TRP A 28 26.50 24.25 7.13
N LYS A 29 26.68 24.56 8.43
CA LYS A 29 26.25 23.68 9.53
C LYS A 29 24.72 23.50 9.56
N PHE A 30 23.98 24.58 9.36
CA PHE A 30 22.52 24.57 9.28
C PHE A 30 22.04 23.79 8.06
N SER A 31 22.64 24.05 6.88
CA SER A 31 22.41 23.29 5.65
C SER A 31 22.69 21.81 5.84
N ARG A 32 23.77 21.43 6.55
CA ARG A 32 24.08 20.02 6.86
C ARG A 32 23.05 19.37 7.80
N CYS A 33 22.52 20.11 8.77
CA CYS A 33 21.47 19.64 9.69
C CYS A 33 20.12 19.47 8.98
N VAL A 34 19.70 20.49 8.23
CA VAL A 34 18.46 20.48 7.44
C VAL A 34 18.55 19.43 6.34
N PHE A 35 19.69 19.29 5.67
CA PHE A 35 19.91 18.25 4.67
C PHE A 35 19.75 16.85 5.25
N SER A 36 20.17 16.61 6.50
CA SER A 36 19.95 15.31 7.16
C SER A 36 18.46 15.00 7.32
N HIS A 37 17.67 15.95 7.83
CA HIS A 37 16.24 15.75 8.02
C HIS A 37 15.46 15.73 6.70
N VAL A 38 15.77 16.64 5.77
CA VAL A 38 15.13 16.72 4.46
C VAL A 38 15.42 15.48 3.62
N THR A 39 16.66 14.99 3.62
CA THR A 39 17.01 13.75 2.91
C THR A 39 16.28 12.55 3.50
N LEU A 40 16.19 12.46 4.83
CA LEU A 40 15.47 11.38 5.50
C LEU A 40 13.98 11.38 5.14
N ILE A 41 13.32 12.55 5.24
CA ILE A 41 11.90 12.67 4.88
C ILE A 41 11.69 12.37 3.40
N SER A 42 12.53 12.91 2.52
CA SER A 42 12.46 12.65 1.08
C SER A 42 12.64 11.17 0.76
N LEU A 43 13.55 10.48 1.45
CA LEU A 43 13.77 9.04 1.27
C LEU A 43 12.53 8.24 1.65
N VAL A 44 11.89 8.59 2.79
CA VAL A 44 10.65 7.93 3.23
C VAL A 44 9.53 8.18 2.23
N VAL A 45 9.35 9.41 1.74
CA VAL A 45 8.34 9.73 0.72
C VAL A 45 8.59 8.95 -0.56
N ALA A 46 9.84 8.91 -1.04
CA ALA A 46 10.20 8.15 -2.23
C ALA A 46 9.91 6.65 -2.05
N TYR A 47 10.22 6.10 -0.87
CA TYR A 47 9.92 4.71 -0.53
C TYR A 47 8.40 4.43 -0.52
N CYS A 48 7.58 5.33 0.03
CA CYS A 48 6.12 5.22 -0.03
C CYS A 48 5.59 5.26 -1.48
N VAL A 49 6.13 6.14 -2.34
CA VAL A 49 5.72 6.24 -3.74
C VAL A 49 6.07 4.96 -4.51
N ILE A 50 7.28 4.42 -4.29
CA ILE A 50 7.69 3.13 -4.87
C ILE A 50 6.74 2.02 -4.40
N GLY A 51 6.41 1.98 -3.11
CA GLY A 51 5.43 1.05 -2.55
C GLY A 51 4.07 1.19 -3.23
N GLY A 52 3.57 2.42 -3.39
CA GLY A 52 2.30 2.70 -4.05
C GLY A 52 2.25 2.15 -5.48
N TYR A 53 3.27 2.39 -6.28
CA TYR A 53 3.36 1.81 -7.63
C TYR A 53 3.48 0.28 -7.60
N ALA A 54 4.27 -0.28 -6.68
CA ALA A 54 4.46 -1.71 -6.58
C ALA A 54 3.14 -2.43 -6.23
N PHE A 55 2.42 -1.97 -5.21
CA PHE A 55 1.16 -2.57 -4.80
C PHE A 55 0.07 -2.40 -5.85
N GLU A 56 -0.06 -1.22 -6.47
CA GLU A 56 -1.02 -1.02 -7.57
C GLU A 56 -0.76 -2.01 -8.72
N LEU A 57 0.50 -2.18 -9.14
CA LEU A 57 0.84 -3.08 -10.24
C LEU A 57 0.61 -4.56 -9.92
N LEU A 58 0.81 -4.95 -8.66
CA LEU A 58 0.67 -6.34 -8.22
C LEU A 58 -0.79 -6.70 -7.93
N GLU A 59 -1.51 -5.85 -7.20
CA GLU A 59 -2.82 -6.18 -6.64
C GLU A 59 -3.99 -5.74 -7.54
N ALA A 60 -3.89 -4.64 -8.30
CA ALA A 60 -5.03 -4.16 -9.10
C ALA A 60 -5.48 -5.19 -10.15
N LYS A 61 -4.54 -5.90 -10.76
CA LYS A 61 -4.85 -6.97 -11.72
C LYS A 61 -5.52 -8.15 -11.05
N HIS A 62 -5.05 -8.52 -9.86
CA HIS A 62 -5.61 -9.63 -9.09
C HIS A 62 -7.04 -9.31 -8.66
N GLU A 63 -7.28 -8.11 -8.11
CA GLU A 63 -8.60 -7.64 -7.71
C GLU A 63 -9.62 -7.73 -8.86
N ILE A 64 -9.25 -7.23 -10.05
CA ILE A 64 -10.11 -7.31 -11.24
C ILE A 64 -10.42 -8.77 -11.60
N GLN A 65 -9.42 -9.65 -11.58
CA GLN A 65 -9.62 -11.07 -11.90
C GLN A 65 -10.55 -11.76 -10.89
N VAL A 66 -10.42 -11.45 -9.60
CA VAL A 66 -11.30 -11.98 -8.56
C VAL A 66 -12.74 -11.52 -8.80
N LYS A 67 -12.97 -10.22 -9.05
CA LYS A 67 -14.31 -9.66 -9.34
C LYS A 67 -14.94 -10.30 -10.58
N LEU A 68 -14.17 -10.50 -11.65
CA LEU A 68 -14.65 -11.20 -12.85
C LEU A 68 -14.99 -12.66 -12.57
N SER A 69 -14.15 -13.37 -11.81
CA SER A 69 -14.39 -14.78 -11.50
C SER A 69 -15.68 -15.02 -10.71
N ILE A 70 -16.08 -14.06 -9.88
CA ILE A 70 -17.31 -14.17 -9.07
C ILE A 70 -18.55 -14.00 -9.93
N LYS A 71 -18.49 -13.12 -10.91
CA LYS A 71 -19.55 -13.00 -11.92
C LYS A 71 -19.73 -14.32 -12.67
N ASP A 72 -18.64 -15.00 -13.02
CA ASP A 72 -18.67 -16.31 -13.69
C ASP A 72 -19.22 -17.41 -12.76
N ILE A 73 -18.78 -17.46 -11.50
CA ILE A 73 -19.28 -18.41 -10.49
C ILE A 73 -20.80 -18.24 -10.32
N ARG A 74 -21.30 -17.00 -10.26
CA ARG A 74 -22.73 -16.71 -10.18
C ARG A 74 -23.50 -17.11 -11.44
N GLY A 75 -22.92 -16.90 -12.61
CA GLY A 75 -23.47 -17.39 -13.87
C GLY A 75 -23.58 -18.91 -13.90
N ASN A 76 -22.53 -19.61 -13.46
CA ASN A 76 -22.46 -21.06 -13.43
C ASN A 76 -23.50 -21.68 -12.49
N VAL A 77 -23.68 -21.16 -11.27
CA VAL A 77 -24.73 -21.66 -10.37
C VAL A 77 -26.13 -21.41 -10.94
N SER A 78 -26.34 -20.27 -11.61
CA SER A 78 -27.61 -19.96 -12.25
C SER A 78 -27.94 -20.96 -13.37
N GLU A 79 -26.95 -21.31 -14.19
CA GLU A 79 -27.13 -22.32 -15.25
C GLU A 79 -27.38 -23.71 -14.67
N LYS A 80 -26.64 -24.12 -13.64
CA LYS A 80 -26.89 -25.41 -12.97
C LYS A 80 -28.30 -25.51 -12.37
N LEU A 81 -28.80 -24.42 -11.78
CA LEU A 81 -30.18 -24.37 -11.27
C LEU A 81 -31.20 -24.46 -12.41
N TRP A 82 -30.91 -23.85 -13.56
CA TRP A 82 -31.74 -23.95 -14.76
C TRP A 82 -31.75 -25.38 -15.32
N GLU A 83 -30.59 -26.02 -15.42
CA GLU A 83 -30.46 -27.44 -15.82
C GLU A 83 -31.25 -28.37 -14.90
N ILE A 84 -31.10 -28.20 -13.57
CA ILE A 84 -31.89 -28.95 -12.58
C ILE A 84 -33.39 -28.75 -12.84
N THR A 85 -33.82 -27.52 -13.13
CA THR A 85 -35.22 -27.22 -13.40
C THR A 85 -35.73 -27.89 -14.68
N LYS A 86 -34.89 -28.03 -15.71
CA LYS A 86 -35.23 -28.71 -16.97
C LYS A 86 -35.22 -30.24 -16.87
N ASP A 87 -34.51 -30.82 -15.91
CA ASP A 87 -34.41 -32.28 -15.70
C ASP A 87 -35.72 -32.89 -15.15
N PHE A 88 -36.64 -32.06 -14.63
CA PHE A 88 -37.93 -32.52 -14.11
C PHE A 88 -39.06 -32.41 -15.14
N ASP A 89 -39.75 -33.53 -15.41
CA ASP A 89 -40.99 -33.55 -16.21
C ASP A 89 -42.18 -32.94 -15.43
N VAL A 90 -42.19 -33.11 -14.10
CA VAL A 90 -43.08 -32.41 -13.15
C VAL A 90 -42.26 -31.87 -11.99
N LEU A 91 -42.30 -30.55 -11.78
CA LEU A 91 -41.58 -29.84 -10.72
C LEU A 91 -42.22 -30.10 -9.34
N ILE A 92 -41.68 -31.09 -8.62
CA ILE A 92 -41.99 -31.33 -7.21
C ILE A 92 -41.07 -30.45 -6.36
N ARG A 93 -41.66 -29.60 -5.53
CA ARG A 93 -40.93 -28.59 -4.76
C ARG A 93 -39.86 -29.20 -3.87
N GLU A 94 -40.16 -30.27 -3.13
CA GLU A 94 -39.27 -30.86 -2.14
C GLU A 94 -38.00 -31.42 -2.82
N ASN A 95 -38.18 -32.25 -3.85
CA ASN A 95 -37.07 -32.85 -4.59
C ASN A 95 -36.20 -31.80 -5.33
N TRP A 96 -36.83 -30.76 -5.88
CA TRP A 96 -36.11 -29.66 -6.51
C TRP A 96 -35.34 -28.85 -5.47
N THR A 97 -35.96 -28.54 -4.34
CA THR A 97 -35.37 -27.72 -3.27
C THR A 97 -34.12 -28.40 -2.72
N ASP A 98 -34.16 -29.71 -2.46
CA ASP A 98 -32.99 -30.45 -1.95
C ASP A 98 -31.80 -30.39 -2.95
N ARG A 99 -32.07 -30.57 -4.25
CA ARG A 99 -31.03 -30.46 -5.29
C ARG A 99 -30.50 -29.04 -5.43
N ALA A 100 -31.38 -28.05 -5.45
CA ALA A 100 -31.01 -26.64 -5.55
C ALA A 100 -30.16 -26.19 -4.35
N LEU A 101 -30.54 -26.57 -3.12
CA LEU A 101 -29.78 -26.28 -1.91
C LEU A 101 -28.37 -26.90 -1.95
N SER A 102 -28.22 -28.09 -2.54
CA SER A 102 -26.90 -28.70 -2.72
C SER A 102 -25.98 -27.88 -3.61
N GLN A 103 -26.51 -27.28 -4.69
CA GLN A 103 -25.75 -26.41 -5.59
C GLN A 103 -25.45 -25.05 -4.96
N LEU A 104 -26.42 -24.48 -4.23
CA LEU A 104 -26.22 -23.24 -3.48
C LEU A 104 -25.12 -23.41 -2.43
N LYS A 105 -25.09 -24.54 -1.72
CA LYS A 105 -24.04 -24.81 -0.73
C LYS A 105 -22.64 -24.84 -1.36
N GLN A 106 -22.48 -25.46 -2.54
CA GLN A 106 -21.21 -25.45 -3.26
C GLN A 106 -20.80 -24.03 -3.68
N PHE A 107 -21.76 -23.25 -4.18
CA PHE A 107 -21.55 -21.84 -4.51
C PHE A 107 -21.12 -21.03 -3.29
N GLU A 108 -21.77 -21.21 -2.14
CA GLU A 108 -21.42 -20.54 -0.87
C GLU A 108 -20.00 -20.89 -0.41
N GLU A 109 -19.59 -22.16 -0.53
CA GLU A 109 -18.23 -22.61 -0.19
C GLU A 109 -17.17 -21.97 -1.10
N GLU A 110 -17.44 -21.87 -2.41
CA GLU A 110 -16.57 -21.17 -3.36
C GLU A 110 -16.50 -19.67 -3.06
N LEU A 111 -17.64 -19.04 -2.75
CA LEU A 111 -17.72 -17.62 -2.43
C LEU A 111 -16.97 -17.29 -1.14
N LEU A 112 -17.14 -18.11 -0.09
CA LEU A 112 -16.40 -17.98 1.17
C LEU A 112 -14.90 -18.12 0.96
N LYS A 113 -14.47 -19.02 0.08
CA LYS A 113 -13.06 -19.15 -0.29
C LYS A 113 -12.53 -17.88 -0.97
N LYS A 114 -13.30 -17.27 -1.87
CA LYS A 114 -12.93 -16.00 -2.52
C LYS A 114 -12.83 -14.85 -1.51
N MET A 115 -13.77 -14.74 -0.57
CA MET A 115 -13.73 -13.71 0.47
C MET A 115 -12.53 -13.89 1.41
N THR A 116 -12.30 -15.11 1.89
CA THR A 116 -11.29 -15.37 2.94
C THR A 116 -9.86 -15.47 2.42
N LYS A 117 -9.65 -15.95 1.18
CA LYS A 117 -8.31 -16.22 0.65
C LYS A 117 -7.87 -15.30 -0.47
N GLU A 118 -8.82 -14.78 -1.25
CA GLU A 118 -8.53 -13.95 -2.43
C GLU A 118 -8.95 -12.49 -2.23
N GLY A 119 -9.35 -12.11 -1.01
CA GLY A 119 -9.60 -10.72 -0.62
C GLY A 119 -10.79 -10.09 -1.32
N TRP A 120 -11.80 -10.87 -1.72
CA TRP A 120 -12.99 -10.28 -2.34
C TRP A 120 -13.79 -9.45 -1.32
N ASP A 121 -14.09 -8.21 -1.70
CA ASP A 121 -14.76 -7.19 -0.88
C ASP A 121 -16.31 -7.26 -0.92
N GLY A 122 -16.88 -8.22 -1.65
CA GLY A 122 -18.33 -8.34 -1.84
C GLY A 122 -18.88 -7.50 -3.00
N SER A 123 -18.04 -6.71 -3.68
CA SER A 123 -18.43 -5.90 -4.84
C SER A 123 -18.00 -6.58 -6.15
N GLU A 124 -18.91 -6.61 -7.13
CA GLU A 124 -18.62 -7.08 -8.48
C GLU A 124 -18.42 -5.94 -9.49
N GLU A 125 -18.46 -4.69 -9.00
CA GLU A 125 -18.24 -3.51 -9.83
C GLU A 125 -16.75 -3.38 -10.18
N VAL A 126 -16.42 -3.70 -11.42
CA VAL A 126 -15.03 -3.64 -11.94
C VAL A 126 -14.47 -2.21 -11.94
N ASN A 127 -15.33 -1.18 -11.91
CA ASN A 127 -14.91 0.22 -11.85
C ASN A 127 -14.54 0.68 -10.43
N ASN A 128 -14.92 -0.07 -9.40
CA ASN A 128 -14.62 0.24 -8.02
C ASN A 128 -13.41 -0.59 -7.58
N ILE A 129 -12.21 -0.13 -7.94
CA ILE A 129 -10.94 -0.79 -7.65
C ILE A 129 -10.35 -0.17 -6.39
N GLN A 130 -10.03 -0.98 -5.39
CA GLN A 130 -9.39 -0.52 -4.16
C GLN A 130 -7.92 -0.19 -4.40
N TRP A 131 -7.23 -1.03 -5.18
CA TRP A 131 -5.81 -0.89 -5.51
C TRP A 131 -5.52 0.12 -6.63
N THR A 132 -6.08 1.32 -6.51
CA THR A 132 -5.62 2.48 -7.30
C THR A 132 -4.31 3.02 -6.74
N PHE A 133 -3.55 3.80 -7.52
CA PHE A 133 -2.34 4.48 -7.03
C PHE A 133 -2.53 5.15 -5.66
N ALA A 134 -3.63 5.91 -5.49
CA ALA A 134 -3.91 6.60 -4.24
C ALA A 134 -4.17 5.63 -3.07
N GLY A 135 -4.93 4.54 -3.31
CA GLY A 135 -5.18 3.50 -2.31
C GLY A 135 -3.92 2.73 -1.94
N ALA A 136 -3.12 2.33 -2.93
CA ALA A 136 -1.85 1.64 -2.77
C ALA A 136 -0.79 2.49 -2.05
N LEU A 137 -0.75 3.80 -2.34
CA LEU A 137 0.11 4.76 -1.65
C LEU A 137 -0.30 4.92 -0.19
N PHE A 138 -1.61 5.06 0.07
CA PHE A 138 -2.14 5.12 1.43
C PHE A 138 -1.82 3.86 2.23
N TYR A 139 -1.98 2.68 1.63
CA TYR A 139 -1.60 1.40 2.21
C TYR A 139 -0.09 1.37 2.57
N SER A 140 0.77 1.79 1.65
CA SER A 140 2.23 1.89 1.90
C SER A 140 2.55 2.75 3.11
N ILE A 141 1.87 3.89 3.28
CA ILE A 141 2.05 4.78 4.43
C ILE A 141 1.62 4.09 5.73
N ILE A 142 0.46 3.40 5.75
CA ILE A 142 -0.04 2.70 6.93
C ILE A 142 0.91 1.59 7.38
N VAL A 143 1.46 0.82 6.43
CA VAL A 143 2.41 -0.26 6.71
C VAL A 143 3.69 0.28 7.35
N ILE A 144 4.28 1.34 6.76
CA ILE A 144 5.53 1.94 7.27
C ILE A 144 5.32 2.61 8.63
N THR A 145 4.15 3.24 8.83
CA THR A 145 3.79 3.86 10.12
C THR A 145 3.33 2.84 11.16
N THR A 146 3.23 1.56 10.80
CA THR A 146 2.77 0.45 11.67
C THR A 146 1.38 0.66 12.27
N ILE A 147 0.57 1.53 11.66
CA ILE A 147 -0.80 1.80 12.12
C ILE A 147 -1.68 0.56 11.89
N GLY A 148 -1.45 -0.18 10.79
CA GLY A 148 -2.28 -1.32 10.39
C GLY A 148 -2.38 -2.44 11.42
N GLU A 149 -1.30 -2.70 12.17
CA GLU A 149 -1.26 -3.73 13.24
C GLU A 149 -2.14 -3.35 14.46
N SER A 150 -2.45 -2.06 14.63
CA SER A 150 -3.23 -1.54 15.75
C SER A 150 -4.74 -1.50 15.48
N MET A 151 -5.15 -1.76 14.23
CA MET A 151 -6.57 -1.93 13.92
C MET A 151 -6.98 -3.34 14.33
N PRO A 152 -7.93 -3.50 15.28
CA PRO A 152 -8.44 -4.81 15.62
C PRO A 152 -9.02 -5.44 14.36
N GLU A 153 -8.54 -6.64 14.03
CA GLU A 153 -9.08 -7.53 13.01
C GLU A 153 -10.61 -7.52 13.13
N ALA A 154 -11.26 -6.82 12.22
CA ALA A 154 -12.71 -6.70 12.24
C ALA A 154 -13.28 -8.08 11.88
N SER A 155 -13.66 -8.82 12.93
CA SER A 155 -14.57 -9.95 12.91
C SER A 155 -14.03 -11.27 12.33
N SER A 156 -13.24 -11.98 13.14
CA SER A 156 -13.52 -13.41 13.34
C SER A 156 -14.74 -13.53 14.25
N LYS A 157 -15.93 -13.55 13.64
CA LYS A 157 -17.20 -14.03 14.23
C LYS A 157 -18.01 -14.70 13.15
#